data_AF-A0A6N0I055-F1
#
_entry.id   AF-A0A6N0I055-F1
#
_cell.length_a   1.000
_cell.length_b   1.000
_cell.length_c   1.000
_cell.angle_alpha   90.00
_cell.angle_beta   90.00
_cell.angle_gamma   90.00
#
_symmetry.space_group_name_H-M   'P 1'
#
loop_
_entity.id
_entity.type
_entity.pdbx_description
1 polymer ?
#
loop_
_entity_poly.entity_id
_entity_poly.type
_entity_poly.pdbx_seq_one_letter_code
_entity_poly.pdbx_strand_id
1 'polypeptide(L)' 'MTSGASEVDLVRSGLDDTMRLAYQSMREKMLENGRVNDLRTAAYVVALEKVSRSYLDIGVY' A
#
# COMPACT_ATOMS: atom_id res chain seq x y z
N MET A 1 -19.98 -27.17 13.71
CA MET A 1 -20.05 -25.81 14.31
C MET A 1 -18.84 -25.06 13.81
N THR A 2 -19.01 -24.11 12.91
CA THR A 2 -17.94 -23.22 12.45
C THR A 2 -17.69 -22.20 13.56
N SER A 3 -16.70 -22.45 14.42
CA SER A 3 -16.21 -21.40 15.33
C SER A 3 -15.69 -20.25 14.47
N GLY A 4 -16.15 -19.03 14.72
CA GLY A 4 -15.68 -17.84 14.02
C GLY A 4 -14.17 -17.64 14.17
N ALA A 5 -13.58 -16.85 13.25
CA ALA A 5 -12.16 -16.54 13.27
C ALA A 5 -11.76 -15.93 14.63
N SER A 6 -10.65 -16.42 15.21
CA SER A 6 -10.10 -15.83 16.42
C SER A 6 -9.50 -14.44 16.12
N GLU A 7 -9.30 -13.60 17.14
CA GLU A 7 -8.64 -12.30 16.97
C GLU A 7 -7.29 -12.41 16.25
N VAL A 8 -6.52 -13.46 16.55
CA VAL A 8 -5.22 -13.73 15.90
C VAL A 8 -5.38 -14.00 14.41
N ASP A 9 -6.43 -14.72 14.01
CA ASP A 9 -6.70 -15.03 12.61
C ASP A 9 -7.10 -13.76 11.84
N LEU A 10 -7.89 -12.89 12.47
CA LEU A 10 -8.28 -11.61 11.90
C LEU A 10 -7.08 -10.68 11.72
N VAL A 11 -6.22 -10.56 12.74
CA VAL A 11 -4.99 -9.75 12.66
C VAL A 11 -4.06 -10.25 11.55
N ARG A 12 -3.88 -11.58 11.45
CA ARG A 12 -3.04 -12.18 10.40
C ARG A 12 -3.61 -11.96 9.01
N SER A 13 -4.92 -12.12 8.85
CA SER A 13 -5.61 -11.89 7.57
C SER A 13 -5.50 -10.43 7.13
N GLY A 14 -5.74 -9.49 8.06
CA GLY A 14 -5.59 -8.05 7.78
C GLY A 14 -4.15 -7.66 7.44
N LEU A 15 -3.16 -8.26 8.11
CA LEU A 15 -1.76 -8.05 7.78
C LEU A 15 -1.41 -8.59 6.39
N ASP A 16 -1.83 -9.81 6.05
CA ASP A 16 -1.58 -10.41 4.73
C ASP A 16 -2.16 -9.55 3.61
N ASP A 17 -3.41 -9.10 3.77
CA ASP A 17 -4.08 -8.26 2.79
C ASP A 17 -3.38 -6.90 2.62
N THR A 18 -3.05 -6.24 3.73
CA THR A 18 -2.34 -4.95 3.72
C THR A 18 -0.98 -5.07 3.04
N MET A 19 -0.21 -6.11 3.37
CA MET A 19 1.12 -6.33 2.80
C MET A 19 1.04 -6.68 1.30
N ARG A 20 0.04 -7.47 0.89
CA ARG A 20 -0.21 -7.80 -0.51
C ARG A 20 -0.53 -6.56 -1.33
N LEU A 21 -1.46 -5.73 -0.85
CA LEU A 21 -1.83 -4.48 -1.51
C LEU A 21 -0.64 -3.52 -1.60
N ALA A 22 0.14 -3.37 -0.52
CA ALA A 22 1.33 -2.53 -0.52
C ALA A 22 2.34 -2.98 -1.58
N TYR A 23 2.60 -4.29 -1.69
CA TYR A 23 3.49 -4.82 -2.72
C TYR A 23 2.96 -4.58 -4.13
N GLN A 24 1.67 -4.81 -4.38
CA GLN A 24 1.06 -4.58 -5.69
C GLN A 24 1.21 -3.11 -6.13
N SER A 25 0.89 -2.15 -5.25
CA SER A 25 1.07 -0.72 -5.55
C SER A 25 2.52 -0.35 -5.87
N MET A 26 3.50 -0.88 -5.12
CA MET A 26 4.92 -0.63 -5.41
C MET A 26 5.33 -1.26 -6.75
N ARG A 27 4.87 -2.48 -7.04
CA ARG A 27 5.20 -3.19 -8.27
C ARG A 27 4.62 -2.48 -9.50
N GLU A 28 3.37 -2.02 -9.42
CA GLU A 28 2.72 -1.22 -10.46
C GLU A 28 3.53 0.03 -10.77
N LYS A 29 3.91 0.82 -9.75
CA LYS A 29 4.73 2.03 -9.97
C LYS A 29 6.08 1.75 -10.61
N MET A 30 6.71 0.64 -10.25
CA MET A 30 7.97 0.22 -10.83
C MET A 30 7.82 -0.21 -12.31
N LEU A 31 6.67 -0.78 -12.68
CA LEU A 31 6.39 -1.17 -14.07
C LEU A 31 5.93 0.01 -14.94
N GLU A 32 5.19 0.96 -14.38
CA GLU A 32 4.67 2.14 -15.09
C GLU A 32 5.75 3.18 -15.38
N ASN A 33 6.77 3.28 -14.53
CA ASN A 33 7.78 4.33 -14.62
C ASN A 33 9.19 3.75 -14.78
N GLY A 34 9.71 3.82 -16.00
CA GLY A 34 11.08 3.36 -16.32
C GLY A 34 12.22 4.09 -15.59
N ARG A 35 11.92 5.13 -14.80
CA ARG A 35 12.89 5.77 -13.90
C ARG A 35 12.92 5.13 -12.51
N VAL A 36 11.93 4.32 -12.15
CA VAL A 36 11.81 3.63 -10.88
C VAL A 36 12.35 2.22 -11.08
N ASN A 37 13.60 1.99 -10.66
CA ASN A 37 14.33 0.75 -10.95
C ASN A 37 14.35 -0.23 -9.77
N ASP A 38 13.82 0.15 -8.62
CA ASP A 38 13.81 -0.67 -7.41
C ASP A 38 12.57 -0.40 -6.56
N LEU A 39 12.21 -1.38 -5.72
CA LEU A 39 11.02 -1.32 -4.88
C LEU A 39 11.11 -0.27 -3.77
N ARG A 40 12.32 0.10 -3.32
CA ARG A 40 12.50 1.15 -2.30
C ARG A 40 12.10 2.50 -2.89
N THR A 41 12.58 2.82 -4.09
CA THR A 41 12.20 4.03 -4.83
C THR A 41 10.70 4.02 -5.14
N ALA A 42 10.15 2.88 -5.57
CA ALA A 42 8.71 2.74 -5.79
C ALA A 42 7.89 3.02 -4.51
N ALA A 43 8.35 2.53 -3.35
CA ALA A 43 7.71 2.78 -2.06
C ALA A 43 7.65 4.29 -1.74
N TYR A 44 8.74 5.03 -1.98
CA TYR A 44 8.76 6.48 -1.78
C TYR A 44 7.80 7.20 -2.73
N VAL A 45 7.73 6.79 -3.99
CA VAL A 45 6.77 7.35 -4.97
C VAL A 45 5.33 7.15 -4.49
N VAL A 46 4.96 5.92 -4.10
CA VAL A 46 3.62 5.62 -3.57
C VAL A 46 3.33 6.46 -2.32
N ALA A 47 4.29 6.61 -1.41
CA ALA A 47 4.11 7.41 -0.19
C ALA A 47 3.88 8.90 -0.50
N LEU A 48 4.67 9.47 -1.41
CA LEU A 48 4.53 10.87 -1.82
C LEU A 48 3.19 11.12 -2.53
N GLU A 49 2.76 10.21 -3.41
CA GLU A 49 1.46 10.32 -4.06
C GLU A 49 0.31 10.30 -3.05
N LYS A 50 0.37 9.42 -2.04
CA LYS A 50 -0.64 9.35 -0.98
C LYS A 50 -0.68 10.65 -0.16
N VAL A 51 0.47 11.14 0.29
CA VAL A 51 0.57 12.38 1.07
C VAL A 51 0.08 13.58 0.25
N SER A 52 0.52 13.71 -1.01
CA SER A 52 0.09 14.78 -1.92
C SER A 52 -1.42 14.79 -2.12
N ARG A 53 -2.04 13.63 -2.35
CA ARG A 53 -3.51 13.51 -2.43
C ARG A 53 -4.19 13.96 -1.14
N SER A 54 -3.69 13.55 0.02
CA SER A 54 -4.25 14.00 1.30
C SER A 54 -4.18 15.53 1.47
N TYR A 55 -3.09 16.18 1.05
CA TYR A 55 -3.01 17.65 1.07
C TYR A 55 -4.01 18.30 0.11
N LEU A 56 -4.16 17.75 -1.10
CA LEU A 56 -5.14 18.21 -2.09
C LEU A 56 -6.57 18.08 -1.57
N ASP A 57 -6.90 16.96 -0.92
CA ASP A 57 -8.23 16.69 -0.36
C ASP A 57 -8.60 17.65 0.79
N ILE A 58 -7.60 18.13 1.53
CA ILE A 58 -7.77 19.11 2.61
C ILE A 58 -7.86 20.56 2.05
N GLY A 59 -7.52 20.77 0.76
CA GLY A 59 -7.57 22.08 0.11
C GLY A 59 -6.38 22.99 0.44
N VAL A 60 -5.27 22.42 0.91
CA VAL A 60 -4.02 23.16 1.16
C VAL A 60 -3.17 23.11 -0.11
N TYR A 61 -3.11 24.23 -0.83
CA TYR A 61 -2.30 24.41 -2.03
C TYR A 61 -1.68 25.81 -2.08
#